data_AF-G3B7W9-F1
#
_entry.id   AF-G3B7W9-F1
#
_cell.length_a   1.000
_cell.length_b   1.000
_cell.length_c   1.000
_cell.angle_alpha   90.00
_cell.angle_beta   90.00
_cell.angle_gamma   90.00
#
_symmetry.space_group_name_H-M   'P 1'
#
loop_
_entity.id
_entity.type
_entity.pdbx_description
1 polymer ?
#
loop_
_entity_poly.entity_id
_entity_poly.type
_entity_poly.pdbx_seq_one_letter_code
_entity_poly.pdbx_strand_id
1 'polypeptide(L)'
;MVTLSGFILSGGLGLVARRLQLSIIGRVPTGGYKQITGYAASGAIFMGSYYFFNGVVDNNRQLLNRRLDVLREQRAKQELFNEFTQAEDHRITADKRQGRFFSLFDKYGAKYK
;
A
#
# COMPACT_ATOMS: atom_id res chain seq x y z
N MET A 1 11.15 -4.07 0.65
CA MET A 1 12.11 -5.18 0.81
C MET A 1 11.33 -6.44 1.13
N VAL A 2 11.67 -7.54 0.45
CA VAL A 2 11.03 -8.84 0.63
C VAL A 2 11.46 -9.45 1.97
N THR A 3 10.47 -9.88 2.77
CA THR A 3 10.71 -10.45 4.11
C THR A 3 10.19 -11.87 4.20
N LEU A 4 10.87 -12.70 4.99
CA LEU A 4 10.45 -14.09 5.24
C LEU A 4 9.06 -14.14 5.89
N SER A 5 8.81 -13.27 6.88
CA SER A 5 7.50 -13.15 7.52
C SER A 5 6.41 -12.75 6.54
N GLY A 6 6.68 -11.82 5.62
CA GLY A 6 5.75 -11.44 4.56
C GLY A 6 5.45 -12.59 3.59
N PHE A 7 6.46 -13.41 3.26
CA PHE A 7 6.25 -14.62 2.44
C PHE A 7 5.40 -15.67 3.15
N ILE A 8 5.69 -15.97 4.41
CA ILE A 8 4.95 -16.93 5.22
C ILE A 8 3.50 -16.48 5.37
N LEU A 9 3.29 -15.21 5.73
CA LEU A 9 1.95 -14.64 5.92
C LEU A 9 1.16 -14.65 4.61
N SER A 10 1.79 -14.29 3.48
CA SER A 10 1.14 -14.30 2.17
C SER A 10 0.79 -15.73 1.73
N GLY A 11 1.70 -16.69 1.93
CA GLY A 11 1.41 -18.11 1.70
C GLY A 11 0.25 -18.61 2.55
N GLY A 12 0.25 -18.27 3.85
CA GLY A 12 -0.85 -18.58 4.77
C GLY A 12 -2.19 -17.98 4.33
N LEU A 13 -2.20 -16.71 3.92
CA LEU A 13 -3.39 -16.06 3.34
C LEU A 13 -3.87 -16.78 2.08
N GLY A 14 -2.96 -17.25 1.23
CA GLY A 14 -3.30 -18.05 0.05
C GLY A 14 -3.99 -19.37 0.41
N LEU A 15 -3.55 -20.04 1.48
CA LEU A 15 -4.19 -21.26 1.99
C LEU A 15 -5.59 -20.96 2.57
N VAL A 16 -5.71 -19.90 3.37
CA VAL A 16 -7.00 -19.47 3.95
C VAL A 16 -7.97 -19.07 2.86
N ALA A 17 -7.52 -18.31 1.85
CA ALA A 17 -8.33 -17.91 0.71
C ALA A 17 -8.87 -19.14 -0.04
N ARG A 18 -8.04 -20.17 -0.26
CA ARG A 18 -8.50 -21.43 -0.86
C ARG A 18 -9.51 -22.16 0.02
N ARG A 19 -9.33 -22.16 1.35
CA ARG A 19 -10.29 -22.76 2.29
C ARG A 19 -11.64 -22.04 2.24
N LEU A 20 -11.63 -20.70 2.20
CA LEU A 20 -12.83 -19.87 2.06
C LEU A 20 -13.53 -20.14 0.72
N GLN A 21 -12.77 -20.17 -0.39
CA GLN A 21 -13.31 -20.49 -1.71
C GLN A 21 -14.04 -21.84 -1.71
N LEU A 22 -13.43 -22.89 -1.15
CA LEU A 22 -14.06 -24.21 -1.07
C LEU A 22 -15.32 -24.21 -0.21
N SER A 23 -15.32 -23.43 0.87
CA SER A 23 -16.48 -23.28 1.76
C SER A 23 -17.64 -22.56 1.07
N ILE A 24 -17.35 -21.51 0.29
CA ILE A 24 -18.35 -20.79 -0.51
C ILE A 24 -18.97 -21.69 -1.59
N ILE A 25 -18.16 -22.54 -2.23
CA ILE A 25 -18.62 -23.48 -3.26
C ILE A 25 -19.34 -24.71 -2.64
N GLY A 26 -19.34 -24.84 -1.31
CA GLY A 26 -19.93 -26.00 -0.62
C GLY A 26 -19.16 -27.30 -0.85
N ARG A 27 -17.91 -27.24 -1.29
CA ARG A 27 -17.06 -28.43 -1.50
C ARG A 27 -16.31 -28.79 -0.23
N VAL A 28 -16.54 -30.01 0.24
CA VAL A 28 -15.80 -30.59 1.37
C VAL A 28 -14.38 -30.98 0.92
N PRO A 29 -13.35 -30.68 1.73
CA PRO A 29 -12.01 -31.21 1.52
C PRO A 29 -11.98 -32.74 1.53
N THR A 30 -11.72 -33.37 0.38
CA THR A 30 -11.65 -34.84 0.26
C THR A 30 -10.21 -35.38 0.27
N GLY A 31 -9.21 -34.56 0.56
CA GLY A 31 -7.83 -35.00 0.82
C GLY A 31 -7.05 -35.51 -0.39
N GLY A 32 -7.60 -35.41 -1.61
CA GLY A 32 -6.95 -35.91 -2.83
C GLY A 32 -5.89 -34.98 -3.42
N TYR A 33 -5.08 -35.50 -4.36
CA TYR A 33 -4.05 -34.74 -5.09
C TYR A 33 -4.55 -33.43 -5.70
N LYS A 34 -5.76 -33.43 -6.28
CA LYS A 34 -6.40 -32.22 -6.84
C LYS A 34 -6.60 -31.10 -5.81
N GLN A 35 -6.70 -31.46 -4.54
CA GLN A 35 -6.87 -30.50 -3.47
C GLN A 35 -5.52 -29.91 -3.03
N ILE A 36 -4.50 -30.77 -2.87
CA ILE A 36 -3.14 -30.34 -2.53
C ILE A 36 -2.61 -29.38 -3.60
N THR A 37 -2.79 -29.71 -4.88
CA THR A 37 -2.37 -28.83 -5.99
C THR A 37 -3.12 -27.50 -5.97
N GLY A 38 -4.41 -27.49 -5.59
CA GLY A 38 -5.18 -26.26 -5.44
C GLY A 38 -4.69 -25.35 -4.30
N TYR A 39 -4.31 -25.93 -3.16
CA TYR A 39 -3.71 -25.18 -2.05
C TYR A 39 -2.31 -24.67 -2.40
N ALA A 40 -1.48 -25.51 -3.02
CA ALA A 40 -0.15 -25.13 -3.48
C ALA A 40 -0.21 -23.99 -4.51
N ALA A 41 -1.11 -24.08 -5.49
CA ALA A 41 -1.31 -23.03 -6.50
C ALA A 41 -1.77 -21.72 -5.85
N SER A 42 -2.74 -21.76 -4.93
CA SER A 42 -3.21 -20.56 -4.22
C SER A 42 -2.11 -19.93 -3.37
N GLY A 43 -1.35 -20.74 -2.63
CA GLY A 43 -0.19 -20.27 -1.86
C GLY A 43 0.86 -19.60 -2.75
N ALA A 44 1.23 -20.25 -3.87
CA ALA A 44 2.19 -19.73 -4.82
C ALA A 44 1.73 -18.40 -5.45
N ILE A 45 0.45 -18.27 -5.81
CA ILE A 45 -0.11 -17.01 -6.35
C ILE A 45 0.06 -15.89 -5.33
N PHE A 46 -0.35 -16.09 -4.07
CA PHE A 46 -0.27 -15.06 -3.05
C PHE A 46 1.18 -14.67 -2.72
N MET A 47 2.07 -15.65 -2.64
CA MET A 47 3.51 -15.41 -2.45
C MET A 47 4.11 -14.63 -3.62
N GLY A 48 3.75 -14.98 -4.86
CA GLY A 48 4.18 -14.28 -6.07
C GLY A 48 3.63 -12.84 -6.13
N SER A 49 2.37 -12.64 -5.79
CA SER A 49 1.77 -11.31 -5.68
C SER A 49 2.49 -10.46 -4.64
N TYR A 50 2.78 -11.01 -3.46
CA TYR A 50 3.55 -10.31 -2.43
C TYR A 50 4.91 -9.85 -2.95
N TYR A 51 5.66 -10.76 -3.61
CA TYR A 51 6.95 -10.41 -4.21
C TYR A 51 6.83 -9.26 -5.21
N PHE A 52 5.85 -9.33 -6.12
CA PHE A 52 5.60 -8.29 -7.12
C PHE A 52 5.25 -6.94 -6.48
N PHE A 53 4.28 -6.89 -5.57
CA PHE A 53 3.87 -5.65 -4.92
C PHE A 53 5.00 -5.04 -4.09
N ASN A 54 5.85 -5.87 -3.49
CA ASN A 54 7.00 -5.37 -2.75
C ASN A 54 7.98 -4.63 -3.66
N GLY A 55 8.26 -5.16 -4.85
CA GLY A 55 9.07 -4.48 -5.86
C GLY A 55 8.47 -3.12 -6.27
N VAL A 56 7.16 -3.05 -6.47
CA VAL A 56 6.47 -1.78 -6.76
C VAL A 56 6.59 -0.78 -5.61
N VAL A 57 6.41 -1.23 -4.37
CA VAL A 57 6.53 -0.38 -3.18
C VAL A 57 7.96 0.14 -3.02
N ASP A 58 8.97 -0.71 -3.24
CA ASP A 58 10.37 -0.30 -3.13
C ASP A 58 10.74 0.73 -4.20
N ASN A 59 10.28 0.55 -5.44
CA ASN A 59 10.49 1.54 -6.52
C ASN A 59 9.84 2.89 -6.16
N ASN A 60 8.62 2.87 -5.62
CA ASN A 60 7.93 4.08 -5.19
C ASN A 60 8.66 4.77 -4.04
N ARG A 61 9.17 4.01 -3.07
CA ARG A 61 9.97 4.57 -1.96
C ARG A 61 11.26 5.21 -2.46
N GLN A 62 11.96 4.57 -3.40
CA GLN A 62 13.16 5.16 -4.02
C GLN A 62 12.83 6.47 -4.75
N LEU A 63 11.75 6.49 -5.51
CA LEU A 63 11.30 7.69 -6.22
C LEU A 63 10.91 8.82 -5.25
N LEU A 64 10.22 8.47 -4.16
CA LEU A 64 9.83 9.43 -3.13
C LEU A 64 11.05 10.02 -2.42
N ASN A 65 12.03 9.18 -2.06
CA ASN A 65 13.28 9.62 -1.44
C ASN A 65 14.06 10.56 -2.36
N ARG A 66 14.20 10.23 -3.66
CA ARG A 66 14.83 11.12 -4.64
C ARG A 66 14.13 12.48 -4.71
N ARG A 67 12.79 12.51 -4.71
CA ARG A 67 12.03 13.76 -4.71
C ARG A 67 12.21 14.55 -3.41
N LEU A 68 12.29 13.87 -2.27
CA LEU A 68 12.55 14.50 -0.98
C LEU A 68 13.95 15.12 -0.93
N ASP A 69 14.96 14.46 -1.48
CA ASP A 69 16.32 14.98 -1.52
C ASP A 69 16.41 16.23 -2.40
N VAL A 70 15.77 16.22 -3.58
CA VAL A 70 15.67 17.42 -4.41
C VAL A 70 14.95 18.57 -3.69
N LEU A 71 13.86 18.29 -2.96
CA LEU A 71 13.15 19.32 -2.18
C LEU A 71 14.02 19.87 -1.04
N ARG A 72 14.84 19.04 -0.39
CA ARG A 72 15.79 19.48 0.63
C ARG A 72 16.87 20.37 0.03
N GLU A 73 17.43 20.01 -1.12
CA GLU A 73 18.38 20.85 -1.84
C GLU A 73 17.76 22.18 -2.27
N GLN A 74 16.52 22.17 -2.75
CA GLN A 74 15.79 23.39 -3.10
C GLN A 74 15.55 24.27 -1.88
N ARG A 75 15.18 23.71 -0.72
CA ARG A 75 15.07 24.47 0.52
C ARG A 75 16.39 25.06 0.98
N ALA A 76 17.47 24.29 0.93
CA ALA A 76 18.80 24.78 1.28
C ALA A 76 19.24 25.93 0.35
N LYS A 77 18.97 25.83 -0.95
CA LYS A 77 19.19 26.93 -1.90
C LYS A 77 18.27 28.12 -1.61
N GLN A 78 17.00 27.89 -1.31
CA GLN A 78 16.07 28.96 -0.97
C GLN A 78 16.50 29.69 0.30
N GLU A 79 16.96 28.98 1.34
CA GLU A 79 17.54 29.58 2.54
C GLU A 79 18.80 30.41 2.21
N LEU A 80 19.62 29.97 1.26
CA LEU A 80 20.79 30.72 0.77
C LEU A 80 20.42 31.97 -0.07
N PHE A 81 19.25 32.00 -0.71
CA PHE A 81 18.81 33.07 -1.62
C PHE A 81 17.63 33.91 -1.07
N ASN A 82 17.19 33.68 0.16
CA ASN A 82 16.10 34.42 0.84
C ASN A 82 16.54 35.83 1.29
N GLU A 83 17.12 36.62 0.38
CA GLU A 83 16.97 38.08 0.39
C GLU A 83 15.87 38.57 -0.58
N PHE A 84 15.32 37.73 -1.46
CA PHE A 84 14.34 38.18 -2.45
C PHE A 84 13.04 37.35 -2.48
N THR A 85 12.04 37.88 -1.79
CA THR A 85 10.58 37.77 -2.02
C THR A 85 9.95 36.38 -2.16
N GLN A 86 9.12 36.05 -1.16
CA GLN A 86 8.06 35.01 -1.21
C GLN A 86 7.22 35.13 -2.49
N ALA A 87 7.48 34.28 -3.48
CA ALA A 87 6.55 34.04 -4.57
C ALA A 87 5.40 33.13 -4.07
N GLU A 88 4.16 33.54 -4.30
CA GLU A 88 2.96 32.81 -3.91
C GLU A 88 2.94 31.37 -4.46
N ASP A 89 2.66 30.41 -3.57
CA ASP A 89 2.58 28.98 -3.90
C ASP A 89 1.26 28.67 -4.63
N HIS A 90 1.29 28.56 -5.96
CA HIS A 90 0.10 28.27 -6.79
C HIS A 90 -0.18 26.77 -6.99
N ARG A 91 0.05 25.92 -5.97
CA ARG A 91 -0.24 24.48 -6.06
C ARG A 91 -1.71 24.17 -5.77
N ILE A 92 -2.33 23.37 -6.64
CA ILE A 92 -3.73 22.88 -6.51
C ILE A 92 -3.94 22.05 -5.22
N THR A 93 -2.87 21.51 -4.64
CA THR A 93 -2.85 20.72 -3.41
C THR A 93 -2.64 21.52 -2.12
N ALA A 94 -2.61 22.86 -2.16
CA ALA A 94 -2.47 23.69 -0.96
C ALA A 94 -3.59 23.37 0.04
N ASP A 95 -3.19 23.19 1.31
CA ASP A 95 -3.94 22.69 2.47
C ASP A 95 -5.36 23.26 2.67
N LYS A 96 -5.66 24.42 2.09
CA LYS A 96 -6.95 25.09 2.22
C LYS A 96 -8.11 24.41 1.49
N ARG A 97 -7.87 23.45 0.58
CA ARG A 97 -8.95 22.69 -0.11
C ARG A 97 -9.23 21.30 0.43
N GLN A 98 -8.36 20.71 1.25
CA GLN A 98 -8.59 19.37 1.83
C GLN A 98 -9.72 19.33 2.87
N GLY A 99 -10.10 20.50 3.43
CA GLY A 99 -11.14 20.59 4.44
C GLY A 99 -12.53 20.10 4.02
N ARG A 100 -12.94 20.21 2.75
CA ARG A 100 -14.32 19.84 2.36
C ARG A 100 -14.56 18.34 2.26
N PHE A 101 -13.61 17.57 1.72
CA PHE A 101 -13.79 16.12 1.57
C PHE A 101 -13.66 15.37 2.90
N PHE A 102 -12.70 15.76 3.75
CA PHE A 102 -12.52 15.16 5.08
C PHE A 102 -13.52 15.67 6.12
N SER A 103 -14.07 16.89 5.99
CA SER A 103 -15.13 17.38 6.90
C SER A 103 -16.40 16.55 6.88
N LEU A 104 -16.71 15.86 5.76
CA LEU A 104 -17.86 14.97 5.68
C LEU A 104 -17.62 13.69 6.47
N PHE A 105 -16.40 13.14 6.45
CA PHE A 105 -16.04 11.98 7.25
C PHE A 105 -16.05 12.29 8.75
N ASP A 106 -15.55 13.46 9.16
CA ASP A 106 -15.63 13.90 10.56
C ASP A 106 -17.08 14.10 11.03
N LYS A 107 -17.97 14.63 10.17
CA LYS A 107 -19.38 14.84 10.50
C LYS A 107 -20.15 13.53 10.73
N TYR A 108 -19.80 12.46 10.02
CA TYR A 108 -20.43 11.14 10.21
C TYR A 108 -19.71 10.26 11.25
N GLY A 109 -18.43 10.51 11.53
CA GLY A 109 -17.68 9.82 12.59
C GLY A 109 -18.00 10.29 14.01
N ALA A 110 -18.46 11.52 14.19
CA ALA A 110 -18.68 12.13 15.51
C ALA A 110 -19.92 11.63 16.29
N LYS A 111 -20.78 10.78 15.70
CA LYS A 111 -22.00 10.28 16.37
C LYS A 111 -21.85 8.93 17.09
N TYR A 112 -20.67 8.34 17.09
CA TYR A 112 -20.36 7.16 17.91
C TYR A 112 -19.23 7.49 18.90
N LYS A 113 -19.60 8.25 19.94
CA LYS A 113 -18.92 8.27 21.24
C LYS A 113 -19.96 8.43 22.32
#